data_AF-A0A5P9XMZ2-F1
#
_entry.id   AF-A0A5P9XMZ2-F1
#
_cell.length_a   1.000
_cell.length_b   1.000
_cell.length_c   1.000
_cell.angle_alpha   90.00
_cell.angle_beta   90.00
_cell.angle_gamma   90.00
#
_symmetry.space_group_name_H-M   'P 1'
#
loop_
_entity.id
_entity.type
_entity.pdbx_description
1 polymer ?
#
loop_
_entity_poly.entity_id
_entity_poly.type
_entity_poly.pdbx_seq_one_letter_code
_entity_poly.pdbx_strand_id
1 'polypeptide(L)'
;MNKVVRRKCNRRTGWTDGLTEKETSVPGARLMQMLLTKANEQGLQLRELATKLGVTAGYLHQLRTGRKPMTGISSQIIENMKIFLGVPRISVLLASGIVKIEDCYPEPDILSIYLRQGVDFIRHDPVWGPLVPAHLENPEEDMLMFIIKLYEEATGRKILPQRNEEAWPLRLTDLLALTA
;
A
#
# COMPACT_ATOMS: atom_id res chain seq x y z
N MET A 1 24.27 -1.65 10.59
CA MET A 1 23.65 -0.36 10.21
C MET A 1 23.93 -0.08 8.74
N ASN A 2 23.03 -0.48 7.83
CA ASN A 2 23.19 -0.19 6.41
C ASN A 2 22.74 1.25 6.12
N LYS A 3 23.68 2.10 5.71
CA LYS A 3 23.38 3.44 5.20
C LYS A 3 22.65 3.29 3.87
N VAL A 4 21.38 3.65 3.85
CA VAL A 4 20.59 3.78 2.61
C VAL A 4 21.31 4.78 1.70
N VAL A 5 21.83 4.29 0.57
CA VAL A 5 22.48 5.10 -0.45
C VAL A 5 21.40 5.96 -1.13
N ARG A 6 21.30 7.23 -0.72
CA ARG A 6 20.35 8.18 -1.30
C ARG A 6 20.78 8.55 -2.72
N ARG A 7 19.96 8.26 -3.73
CA ARG A 7 20.15 8.79 -5.09
C ARG A 7 20.10 10.33 -5.03
N LYS A 8 21.15 11.00 -5.50
CA LYS A 8 21.23 12.47 -5.60
C LYS A 8 20.20 12.97 -6.60
N CYS A 9 19.05 13.45 -6.13
CA CYS A 9 18.19 14.31 -6.92
C CYS A 9 18.79 15.73 -6.89
N ASN A 10 19.17 16.28 -8.06
CA ASN A 10 19.93 17.53 -8.18
C ASN A 10 19.08 18.81 -7.97
N ARG A 11 17.77 18.67 -7.75
CA ARG A 11 16.88 19.75 -7.32
C ARG A 11 16.51 19.53 -5.85
N ARG A 12 16.66 20.56 -5.02
CA ARG A 12 16.10 20.59 -3.65
C ARG A 12 14.58 20.42 -3.77
N THR A 13 14.08 19.21 -3.57
CA THR A 13 12.66 19.02 -3.27
C THR A 13 12.46 19.56 -1.84
N GLY A 14 11.57 20.53 -1.66
CA GLY A 14 11.39 21.25 -0.38
C GLY A 14 10.84 20.40 0.78
N TRP A 15 10.90 19.07 0.69
CA TRP A 15 10.33 18.11 1.62
C TRP A 15 11.19 16.84 1.65
N THR A 16 12.20 16.82 2.53
CA THR A 16 13.25 15.79 2.57
C THR A 16 12.96 14.57 3.44
N ASP A 17 11.91 14.60 4.27
CA ASP A 17 11.72 13.58 5.33
C ASP A 17 10.41 12.79 5.25
N GLY A 18 9.72 12.81 4.10
CA GLY A 18 8.47 12.07 3.95
C GLY A 18 7.37 12.63 4.86
N LEU A 19 6.61 11.75 5.51
CA LEU A 19 5.59 12.10 6.51
C LEU A 19 6.19 12.15 7.92
N THR A 20 5.78 13.14 8.70
CA THR A 20 6.05 13.16 10.15
C THR A 20 5.23 12.09 10.88
N GLU A 21 5.60 11.73 12.10
CA GLU A 21 4.87 10.74 12.91
C GLU A 21 3.36 11.07 13.02
N LYS A 22 3.03 12.35 13.24
CA LYS A 22 1.64 12.84 13.27
C LYS A 22 0.92 12.65 11.93
N GLU A 23 1.62 12.86 10.82
CA GLU A 23 1.05 12.68 9.49
C GLU A 23 0.92 11.19 9.12
N THR A 24 1.80 10.31 9.62
CA THR A 24 1.72 8.87 9.42
C THR A 24 0.50 8.25 10.10
N SER A 25 0.03 8.84 11.21
CA SER A 25 -1.20 8.39 11.89
C SER A 25 -2.52 8.82 11.21
N VAL A 26 -2.47 9.63 10.16
CA VAL A 26 -3.68 10.12 9.47
C VAL A 26 -4.24 9.04 8.53
N PRO A 27 -5.57 8.83 8.45
CA PRO A 27 -6.16 7.97 7.43
C PRO A 27 -5.74 8.35 6.01
N GLY A 28 -5.18 7.40 5.26
CA GLY A 28 -4.63 7.60 3.93
C GLY A 28 -3.21 8.17 3.88
N ALA A 29 -2.52 8.23 5.02
CA ALA A 29 -1.08 8.51 5.08
C ALA A 29 -0.27 7.58 4.17
N ARG A 30 -0.68 6.31 4.04
CA ARG A 30 0.00 5.35 3.14
C ARG A 30 -0.04 5.82 1.69
N LEU A 31 -1.21 6.23 1.18
CA LEU A 31 -1.32 6.80 -0.15
C LEU A 31 -0.49 8.09 -0.29
N MET A 32 -0.55 8.98 0.70
CA MET A 32 0.25 10.21 0.67
C MET A 32 1.76 9.91 0.61
N GLN A 33 2.23 8.94 1.39
CA GLN A 33 3.61 8.48 1.37
C GLN A 33 4.00 7.93 -0.01
N MET A 34 3.13 7.13 -0.65
CA MET A 34 3.36 6.63 -2.00
C MET A 34 3.49 7.77 -3.03
N LEU A 35 2.59 8.75 -2.97
CA LEU A 35 2.61 9.91 -3.86
C LEU A 35 3.88 10.74 -3.69
N LEU A 36 4.27 11.03 -2.45
CA LEU A 36 5.47 11.80 -2.14
C LEU A 36 6.74 11.05 -2.53
N THR A 37 6.79 9.73 -2.31
CA THR A 37 7.93 8.90 -2.70
C THR A 37 8.13 8.94 -4.21
N LYS A 38 7.06 8.69 -4.98
CA LYS A 38 7.13 8.75 -6.45
C LYS A 38 7.44 10.15 -6.99
N ALA A 39 6.89 11.19 -6.35
CA ALA A 39 7.22 12.57 -6.71
C ALA A 39 8.71 12.88 -6.49
N ASN A 40 9.29 12.42 -5.38
CA ASN A 40 10.71 12.58 -5.10
C ASN A 40 11.58 11.81 -6.11
N GLU A 41 11.19 10.59 -6.49
CA GLU A 41 11.85 9.81 -7.54
C GLU A 41 11.86 10.53 -8.89
N GLN A 42 10.78 11.26 -9.20
CA GLN A 42 10.64 12.07 -10.40
C GLN A 42 11.23 13.49 -10.26
N GLY A 43 11.78 13.85 -9.09
CA GLY A 43 12.33 15.19 -8.83
C GLY A 43 11.28 16.32 -8.83
N LEU A 44 10.02 15.99 -8.54
CA LEU A 44 8.91 16.94 -8.53
C LEU A 44 8.80 17.69 -7.20
N GLN A 45 8.43 18.96 -7.27
CA GLN A 45 8.00 19.76 -6.14
C GLN A 45 6.52 19.52 -5.80
N LEU A 46 6.10 19.89 -4.59
CA LEU A 46 4.72 19.69 -4.12
C LEU A 46 3.67 20.37 -5.04
N ARG A 47 3.99 21.56 -5.56
CA ARG A 47 3.11 22.27 -6.51
C ARG A 47 2.96 21.49 -7.82
N GLU A 48 4.05 20.95 -8.34
CA GLU A 48 4.05 20.16 -9.58
C GLU A 48 3.30 18.83 -9.40
N LEU A 49 3.46 18.19 -8.23
CA LEU A 49 2.66 17.02 -7.85
C LEU A 49 1.17 17.40 -7.80
N ALA A 50 0.81 18.49 -7.13
CA ALA A 50 -0.58 18.94 -7.05
C ALA A 50 -1.18 19.18 -8.46
N THR A 51 -0.42 19.83 -9.35
CA THR A 51 -0.81 20.02 -10.75
C THR A 51 -1.03 18.69 -11.48
N LYS A 52 -0.12 17.72 -11.33
CA LYS A 52 -0.29 16.38 -11.93
C LYS A 52 -1.51 15.63 -11.42
N LEU A 53 -1.87 15.84 -10.15
CA LEU A 53 -3.05 15.23 -9.54
C LEU A 53 -4.35 15.99 -9.86
N GLY A 54 -4.27 17.15 -10.51
CA GLY A 54 -5.42 17.99 -10.83
C GLY A 54 -6.01 18.69 -9.60
N VAL A 55 -5.20 18.98 -8.57
CA VAL A 55 -5.62 19.64 -7.33
C VAL A 55 -4.75 20.86 -7.02
N THR A 56 -5.21 21.72 -6.12
CA THR A 56 -4.38 22.83 -5.63
C THR A 56 -3.36 22.33 -4.60
N ALA A 57 -2.22 23.02 -4.47
CA ALA A 57 -1.22 22.69 -3.46
C ALA A 57 -1.79 22.78 -2.02
N GLY A 58 -2.72 23.71 -1.79
CA GLY A 58 -3.44 23.81 -0.51
C GLY A 58 -4.33 22.60 -0.23
N TYR A 59 -5.05 22.10 -1.24
CA TYR A 59 -5.86 20.89 -1.12
C TYR A 59 -4.99 19.67 -0.81
N LEU A 60 -3.87 19.51 -1.52
CA LEU A 60 -2.92 18.43 -1.27
C LEU A 60 -2.33 18.49 0.15
N HIS A 61 -2.04 19.69 0.66
CA HIS A 61 -1.59 19.88 2.03
C HIS A 61 -2.68 19.52 3.06
N GLN A 62 -3.94 19.86 2.81
CA GLN A 62 -5.06 19.48 3.68
C GLN A 62 -5.26 17.96 3.74
N LEU A 63 -5.10 17.26 2.61
CA LEU A 63 -5.09 15.79 2.58
C LEU A 63 -3.94 15.22 3.40
N ARG A 64 -2.73 15.74 3.21
CA ARG A 64 -1.51 15.30 3.91
C ARG A 64 -1.62 15.44 5.44
N THR A 65 -2.22 16.54 5.90
CA THR A 65 -2.38 16.83 7.32
C THR A 65 -3.65 16.26 7.95
N GLY A 66 -4.49 15.57 7.16
CA GLY A 66 -5.76 15.03 7.63
C GLY A 66 -6.86 16.06 7.87
N ARG A 67 -6.62 17.35 7.59
CA ARG A 67 -7.66 18.40 7.66
C ARG A 67 -8.80 18.14 6.70
N LYS A 68 -8.52 17.44 5.59
CA LYS A 68 -9.54 16.96 4.66
C LYS A 68 -9.45 15.43 4.57
N PRO A 69 -10.55 14.69 4.78
CA PRO A 69 -10.54 13.24 4.73
C PRO A 69 -10.39 12.73 3.29
N MET A 70 -9.72 11.59 3.13
CA MET A 70 -9.54 10.93 1.84
C MET A 70 -10.85 10.33 1.28
N THR A 71 -11.83 10.05 2.15
CA THR A 71 -13.14 9.50 1.77
C THR A 71 -13.96 10.41 0.86
N GLY A 72 -13.69 11.72 0.86
CA GLY A 72 -14.40 12.71 0.05
C GLY A 72 -13.71 13.06 -1.28
N ILE A 73 -12.73 12.27 -1.73
CA ILE A 73 -11.99 12.53 -2.95
C ILE A 73 -12.80 12.07 -4.16
N SER A 74 -12.84 12.90 -5.22
CA SER A 74 -13.57 12.56 -6.44
C SER A 74 -12.92 11.40 -7.20
N SER A 75 -13.73 10.64 -7.94
CA SER A 75 -13.24 9.56 -8.81
C SER A 75 -12.17 10.03 -9.80
N GLN A 76 -12.26 11.27 -10.29
CA GLN A 76 -11.26 11.85 -11.19
C GLN A 76 -9.89 12.02 -10.52
N ILE A 77 -9.86 12.45 -9.26
CA ILE A 77 -8.60 12.59 -8.52
C ILE A 77 -7.99 11.21 -8.24
N ILE A 78 -8.82 10.22 -7.90
CA ILE A 78 -8.37 8.83 -7.72
C ILE A 78 -7.75 8.29 -9.03
N GLU A 79 -8.37 8.58 -10.17
CA GLU A 79 -7.87 8.20 -11.48
C GLU A 79 -6.53 8.88 -11.81
N ASN A 80 -6.39 10.18 -11.49
CA ASN A 80 -5.12 10.88 -11.66
C ASN A 80 -4.02 10.30 -10.76
N MET A 81 -4.36 9.93 -9.51
CA MET A 81 -3.43 9.25 -8.59
C MET A 81 -3.02 7.88 -9.11
N LYS A 82 -3.97 7.11 -9.67
CA LYS A 82 -3.73 5.81 -10.31
C LYS A 82 -2.71 5.94 -11.45
N ILE A 83 -2.97 6.86 -12.38
CA ILE A 83 -2.09 7.13 -13.52
C ILE A 83 -0.72 7.61 -13.03
N PHE A 84 -0.69 8.55 -12.08
CA PHE A 84 0.54 9.07 -11.54
C PHE A 84 1.37 7.97 -10.87
N LEU A 85 0.76 7.11 -10.04
CA LEU A 85 1.41 6.02 -9.33
C LEU A 85 1.73 4.81 -10.22
N GLY A 86 1.06 4.64 -11.35
CA GLY A 86 1.26 3.50 -12.24
C GLY A 86 0.82 2.18 -11.60
N VAL A 87 -0.25 2.23 -10.80
CA VAL A 87 -0.80 1.08 -10.07
C VAL A 87 -2.28 0.93 -10.39
N PRO A 88 -2.92 -0.23 -10.18
CA PRO A 88 -4.36 -0.36 -10.37
C PRO A 88 -5.18 0.56 -9.45
N ARG A 89 -6.42 0.88 -9.86
CA ARG A 89 -7.31 1.78 -9.12
C ARG A 89 -7.54 1.30 -7.68
N ILE A 90 -7.71 -0.01 -7.50
CA ILE A 90 -7.93 -0.58 -6.18
C ILE A 90 -6.72 -0.39 -5.25
N SER A 91 -5.47 -0.32 -5.73
CA SER A 91 -4.32 0.01 -4.88
C SER A 91 -4.48 1.38 -4.25
N VAL A 92 -4.96 2.34 -5.04
CA VAL A 92 -5.17 3.72 -4.59
C VAL A 92 -6.27 3.74 -3.53
N LEU A 93 -7.37 3.03 -3.78
CA LEU A 93 -8.49 2.93 -2.85
C LEU A 93 -8.08 2.29 -1.50
N LEU A 94 -7.37 1.16 -1.54
CA LEU A 94 -6.84 0.51 -0.34
C LEU A 94 -5.84 1.41 0.41
N ALA A 95 -4.87 2.00 -0.31
CA ALA A 95 -3.87 2.87 0.31
C ALA A 95 -4.47 4.16 0.88
N SER A 96 -5.60 4.62 0.35
CA SER A 96 -6.36 5.77 0.86
C SER A 96 -7.21 5.44 2.07
N GLY A 97 -7.46 4.16 2.35
CA GLY A 97 -8.40 3.70 3.37
C GLY A 97 -9.88 3.89 3.01
N ILE A 98 -10.19 4.23 1.76
CA ILE A 98 -11.59 4.32 1.26
C ILE A 98 -12.22 2.93 1.17
N VAL A 99 -11.44 1.97 0.69
CA VAL A 99 -11.78 0.55 0.65
C VAL A 99 -10.87 -0.15 1.63
N LYS A 100 -11.43 -1.07 2.41
CA LYS A 100 -10.64 -1.99 3.24
C LYS A 100 -10.53 -3.35 2.57
N ILE A 101 -9.60 -4.16 3.06
CA ILE A 101 -9.39 -5.51 2.51
C ILE A 101 -10.60 -6.38 2.78
N GLU A 102 -11.23 -6.21 3.94
CA GLU A 102 -12.45 -6.92 4.35
C GLU A 102 -13.60 -6.73 3.33
N ASP A 103 -13.70 -5.54 2.72
CA ASP A 103 -14.73 -5.25 1.69
C ASP A 103 -14.56 -6.10 0.41
N CYS A 104 -13.41 -6.77 0.24
CA CYS A 104 -13.16 -7.67 -0.88
C CYS A 104 -13.68 -9.09 -0.63
N TYR A 105 -14.24 -9.37 0.55
CA TYR A 105 -14.76 -10.68 0.93
C TYR A 105 -16.27 -10.59 1.24
N PRO A 106 -17.09 -11.55 0.79
CA PRO A 106 -18.53 -11.55 1.06
C PRO A 106 -18.89 -11.57 2.55
N GLU A 107 -18.08 -12.26 3.37
CA GLU A 107 -18.33 -12.46 4.80
C GLU A 107 -17.10 -12.05 5.61
N PRO A 108 -17.07 -10.80 6.15
CA PRO A 108 -15.92 -10.26 6.88
C PRO A 108 -15.51 -11.09 8.09
N ASP A 109 -16.50 -11.63 8.83
CA ASP A 109 -16.24 -12.40 10.06
C ASP A 109 -15.47 -13.69 9.79
N ILE A 110 -15.64 -14.29 8.59
CA ILE A 110 -14.92 -15.50 8.20
C ILE A 110 -13.48 -15.19 7.77
N LEU A 111 -13.19 -13.96 7.31
CA LEU A 111 -11.85 -13.58 6.91
C LEU A 111 -10.83 -13.81 8.04
N SER A 112 -11.19 -13.44 9.27
CA SER A 112 -10.36 -13.66 10.46
C SER A 112 -9.98 -15.14 10.67
N ILE A 113 -10.93 -16.05 10.39
CA ILE A 113 -10.73 -17.50 10.49
C ILE A 113 -9.76 -17.97 9.40
N TYR A 114 -9.98 -17.53 8.15
CA TYR A 114 -9.10 -17.88 7.03
C TYR A 114 -7.68 -17.35 7.21
N LEU A 115 -7.52 -16.14 7.77
CA LEU A 115 -6.22 -15.57 8.07
C LEU A 115 -5.46 -16.40 9.10
N ARG A 116 -6.11 -16.82 10.19
CA ARG A 116 -5.48 -17.68 11.20
C ARG A 116 -5.07 -19.03 10.61
N GLN A 117 -5.98 -19.68 9.89
CA GLN A 117 -5.70 -20.96 9.22
C GLN A 117 -4.56 -20.83 8.20
N GLY A 118 -4.51 -19.72 7.47
CA GLY A 118 -3.46 -19.48 6.48
C GLY A 118 -2.07 -19.32 7.09
N VAL A 119 -1.96 -18.65 8.24
CA VAL A 119 -0.68 -18.57 8.97
C VAL A 119 -0.26 -19.93 9.51
N ASP A 120 -1.20 -20.69 10.08
CA ASP A 120 -0.90 -22.03 10.59
C ASP A 120 -0.48 -22.96 9.45
N PHE A 121 -1.05 -22.82 8.25
CA PHE A 121 -0.57 -23.53 7.06
C PHE A 121 0.90 -23.19 6.75
N ILE A 122 1.27 -21.90 6.78
CA ILE A 122 2.65 -21.47 6.53
C ILE A 122 3.61 -21.98 7.62
N ARG A 123 3.18 -21.99 8.89
CA ARG A 123 3.98 -22.52 10.02
C ARG A 123 4.38 -23.99 9.84
N HIS A 124 3.52 -24.78 9.22
CA HIS A 124 3.77 -26.20 8.95
C HIS A 124 4.50 -26.44 7.62
N ASP A 125 4.80 -25.39 6.85
CA ASP A 125 5.59 -25.54 5.64
C ASP A 125 7.05 -25.90 6.01
N PRO A 126 7.62 -26.98 5.45
CA PRO A 126 8.95 -27.45 5.84
C PRO A 126 10.08 -26.48 5.49
N VAL A 127 9.88 -25.61 4.49
CA VAL A 127 10.89 -24.64 4.03
C VAL A 127 10.67 -23.27 4.68
N TRP A 128 9.42 -22.80 4.71
CA TRP A 128 9.09 -21.45 5.17
C TRP A 128 8.73 -21.39 6.66
N GLY A 129 8.17 -22.46 7.22
CA GLY A 129 7.73 -22.56 8.61
C GLY A 129 8.79 -22.16 9.64
N PRO A 130 10.07 -22.61 9.52
CA PRO A 130 11.14 -22.20 10.44
C PRO A 130 11.43 -20.68 10.47
N LEU A 131 11.02 -19.94 9.45
CA LEU A 131 11.19 -18.48 9.38
C LEU A 131 10.01 -17.72 9.97
N VAL A 132 8.88 -18.39 10.22
CA VAL A 132 7.67 -17.75 10.75
C VAL A 132 7.90 -17.36 12.22
N PRO A 133 7.83 -16.06 12.56
CA PRO A 133 8.12 -15.63 13.92
C PRO A 133 7.11 -16.19 14.94
N ALA A 134 7.61 -16.66 16.08
CA ALA A 134 6.77 -17.22 17.14
C ALA A 134 5.74 -16.21 17.70
N HIS A 135 6.13 -14.93 17.83
CA HIS A 135 5.31 -13.85 18.37
C HIS A 135 4.14 -13.39 17.48
N LEU A 136 3.80 -14.11 16.41
CA LEU A 136 2.55 -13.93 15.66
C LEU A 136 1.33 -14.45 16.46
N GLU A 137 1.30 -14.25 17.78
CA GLU A 137 0.24 -14.73 18.68
C GLU A 137 -1.00 -13.84 18.66
N ASN A 138 -0.82 -12.54 18.41
CA ASN A 138 -1.95 -11.61 18.21
C ASN A 138 -1.66 -10.51 17.16
N PRO A 139 -1.32 -10.87 15.92
CA PRO A 139 -1.03 -9.91 14.86
C PRO A 139 -2.31 -9.25 14.36
N GLU A 140 -2.19 -8.00 13.91
CA GLU A 140 -3.25 -7.30 13.19
C GLU A 140 -3.62 -8.06 11.90
N GLU A 141 -4.90 -8.08 11.54
CA GLU A 141 -5.41 -8.83 10.38
C GLU A 141 -4.75 -8.40 9.06
N ASP A 142 -4.48 -7.09 8.91
CA ASP A 142 -3.75 -6.52 7.77
C ASP A 142 -2.35 -7.12 7.62
N MET A 143 -1.66 -7.38 8.73
CA MET A 143 -0.34 -8.00 8.73
C MET A 143 -0.42 -9.46 8.29
N LEU A 144 -1.40 -10.21 8.80
CA LEU A 144 -1.60 -11.60 8.40
C LEU A 144 -1.94 -11.71 6.91
N MET A 145 -2.83 -10.86 6.43
CA MET A 145 -3.17 -10.79 5.02
C MET A 145 -1.93 -10.52 4.18
N PHE A 146 -1.10 -9.55 4.57
CA PHE A 146 0.13 -9.22 3.85
C PHE A 146 1.09 -10.41 3.78
N ILE A 147 1.32 -11.09 4.91
CA ILE A 147 2.20 -12.27 4.98
C ILE A 147 1.68 -13.39 4.10
N ILE A 148 0.39 -13.73 4.19
CA ILE A 148 -0.20 -14.81 3.40
C ILE A 148 -0.12 -14.49 1.91
N LYS A 149 -0.41 -13.25 1.51
CA LYS A 149 -0.32 -12.85 0.10
C LYS A 149 1.09 -12.92 -0.45
N LEU A 150 2.11 -12.53 0.33
CA LEU A 150 3.50 -12.70 -0.07
C LEU A 150 3.86 -14.18 -0.23
N TYR A 151 3.41 -15.04 0.69
CA TYR A 151 3.66 -16.48 0.62
C TYR A 151 2.97 -17.12 -0.58
N GLU A 152 1.68 -16.85 -0.81
CA GLU A 152 0.90 -17.36 -1.94
C GLU A 152 1.59 -17.04 -3.27
N GLU A 153 2.09 -15.82 -3.39
CA GLU A 153 2.71 -15.36 -4.62
C GLU A 153 4.15 -15.86 -4.79
N ALA A 154 4.93 -15.96 -3.71
CA ALA A 154 6.27 -16.54 -3.74
C ALA A 154 6.28 -18.05 -4.05
N THR A 155 5.22 -18.76 -3.66
CA THR A 155 5.11 -20.22 -3.82
C THR A 155 4.18 -20.65 -4.95
N GLY A 156 3.38 -19.72 -5.49
CA GLY A 156 2.29 -20.01 -6.42
C GLY A 156 1.08 -20.72 -5.79
N ARG A 157 1.11 -21.01 -4.48
CA ARG A 157 0.01 -21.68 -3.76
C ARG A 157 -1.14 -20.70 -3.51
N LYS A 158 -2.36 -21.23 -3.39
CA LYS A 158 -3.55 -20.47 -2.95
C LYS A 158 -4.04 -21.05 -1.64
N ILE A 159 -4.06 -20.21 -0.60
CA ILE A 159 -4.43 -20.53 0.78
C ILE A 159 -5.79 -19.91 1.11
N LEU A 160 -5.99 -18.64 0.75
CA LEU A 160 -7.24 -17.94 1.00
C LEU A 160 -8.27 -18.34 -0.08
N PRO A 161 -9.56 -18.47 0.27
CA PRO A 161 -10.61 -18.88 -0.66
C PRO A 161 -10.67 -17.96 -1.89
N GLN A 162 -11.07 -18.55 -3.02
CA GLN A 162 -11.14 -17.86 -4.30
C GLN A 162 -12.03 -16.62 -4.19
N ARG A 163 -11.35 -15.51 -4.41
CA ARG A 163 -11.81 -14.13 -4.35
C ARG A 163 -12.27 -13.70 -5.75
N ASN A 164 -13.06 -12.64 -5.83
CA ASN A 164 -13.30 -11.97 -7.11
C ASN A 164 -11.97 -11.38 -7.66
N GLU A 165 -11.35 -12.09 -8.61
CA GLU A 165 -9.98 -11.84 -9.09
C GLU A 165 -9.79 -10.48 -9.76
N GLU A 166 -10.86 -9.89 -10.29
CA GLU A 166 -10.84 -8.60 -11.01
C GLU A 166 -10.51 -7.39 -10.11
N ALA A 167 -10.65 -7.55 -8.79
CA ALA A 167 -10.59 -6.45 -7.83
C ALA A 167 -9.27 -6.36 -7.05
N TRP A 168 -8.17 -7.04 -7.43
CA TRP A 168 -6.91 -6.97 -6.65
C TRP A 168 -5.77 -6.25 -7.39
N PRO A 169 -4.91 -5.47 -6.69
CA PRO A 169 -4.00 -4.55 -7.34
C PRO A 169 -2.65 -5.09 -7.79
N LEU A 170 -2.26 -6.32 -7.46
CA LEU A 170 -0.90 -6.79 -7.74
C LEU A 170 -0.88 -8.30 -8.00
N ARG A 171 -0.27 -8.71 -9.11
CA ARG A 171 0.46 -9.98 -9.22
C ARG A 171 1.94 -9.62 -9.00
N LEU A 172 2.70 -10.30 -8.13
CA LEU A 172 4.15 -10.00 -7.99
C LEU A 172 4.91 -10.41 -9.27
N THR A 173 4.31 -11.20 -10.16
CA THR A 173 4.82 -11.35 -11.53
C THR A 173 5.00 -10.01 -12.25
N ASP A 174 4.18 -9.00 -11.93
CA ASP A 174 4.29 -7.66 -12.51
C ASP A 174 5.47 -6.86 -11.93
N LEU A 175 6.00 -7.27 -10.77
CA LEU A 175 7.16 -6.66 -10.12
C LEU A 175 8.49 -7.28 -10.58
N LEU A 176 8.51 -8.54 -11.01
CA LEU A 176 9.68 -9.16 -11.64
C LEU A 176 10.02 -8.55 -13.01
N ALA A 177 9.03 -7.93 -13.66
CA ALA A 177 9.21 -7.18 -14.91
C ALA A 177 9.92 -5.81 -14.74
N LEU A 178 10.18 -5.36 -13.50
CA LEU A 178 10.86 -4.09 -13.22
C LEU A 178 12.37 -4.24 -12.90
N THR A 179 12.89 -5.47 -12.97
CA THR A 179 14.32 -5.79 -12.78
C THR A 179 14.97 -6.44 -14.01
N ALA A 180 14.27 -6.51 -15.14
CA ALA A 180 14.77 -6.92 -16.45
C ALA A 180 14.82 -5.72 -17.40
#